data_AF-A0A7S0KIV6-F1
#
_entry.id   AF-A0A7S0KIV6-F1
#
_cell.length_a   1.000
_cell.length_b   1.000
_cell.length_c   1.000
_cell.angle_alpha   90.00
_cell.angle_beta   90.00
_cell.angle_gamma   90.00
#
_symmetry.space_group_name_H-M   'P 1'
#
loop_
_entity.id
_entity.type
_entity.pdbx_description
1 polymer ?
#
loop_
_entity_poly.entity_id
_entity_poly.type
_entity_poly.pdbx_seq_one_letter_code
_entity_poly.pdbx_strand_id
1 'polypeptide(L)'
;QGAGAFGPTRPKSALTKPARDEPAGRDPLDIRKEMRNARTNLELSEKRLKAAEGRWNTKVRGYDKQRAIHKADVSTMRPTVDVSQNDDETRWMPRLVRLHEDPSLTGSIWHVMRTGTTRIGAGNECELRVWGLGVKASHCTVNVRVAPLDRSLDGAAVRNSARVVVPNLGEAAVFINGEKVDQPNGVELSHGDRICVWLNSG
;
A
#
# COMPACT_ATOMS: atom_id res chain seq x y z
N GLN A 1 -32.89 4.03 122.97
CA GLN A 1 -33.84 2.93 123.20
C GLN A 1 -34.38 2.49 121.84
N GLY A 2 -34.39 1.17 121.57
CA GLY A 2 -35.03 0.49 120.41
C GLY A 2 -34.29 0.64 119.07
N ALA A 3 -33.60 -0.36 118.52
CA ALA A 3 -34.11 -1.61 117.91
C ALA A 3 -35.22 -1.33 116.87
N GLY A 4 -35.16 -1.72 115.60
CA GLY A 4 -34.23 -2.47 114.77
C GLY A 4 -34.87 -2.57 113.37
N ALA A 5 -34.19 -3.15 112.38
CA ALA A 5 -34.81 -4.00 111.36
C ALA A 5 -33.77 -4.48 110.35
N PHE A 6 -33.88 -5.78 110.09
CA PHE A 6 -33.15 -6.57 109.12
C PHE A 6 -33.43 -6.13 107.67
N GLY A 7 -32.41 -6.31 106.83
CA GLY A 7 -32.59 -6.47 105.39
C GLY A 7 -31.25 -6.63 104.68
N PRO A 8 -30.82 -7.83 104.26
CA PRO A 8 -29.65 -8.00 103.44
C PRO A 8 -30.06 -7.88 101.96
N THR A 9 -29.66 -6.82 101.27
CA THR A 9 -29.76 -6.75 99.80
C THR A 9 -28.37 -6.86 99.19
N ARG A 10 -28.07 -8.09 98.76
CA ARG A 10 -26.92 -8.51 97.96
C ARG A 10 -26.68 -7.55 96.77
N PRO A 11 -25.47 -7.02 96.54
CA PRO A 11 -25.16 -6.35 95.29
C PRO A 11 -25.12 -7.39 94.16
N LYS A 12 -26.03 -7.28 93.19
CA LYS A 12 -25.96 -8.05 91.95
C LYS A 12 -24.77 -7.53 91.15
N SER A 13 -23.69 -8.29 91.11
CA SER A 13 -22.61 -8.13 90.14
C SER A 13 -23.17 -8.34 88.73
N ALA A 14 -23.59 -7.26 88.08
CA ALA A 14 -23.89 -7.28 86.65
C ALA A 14 -22.56 -7.25 85.89
N LEU A 15 -22.09 -8.44 85.52
CA LEU A 15 -21.01 -8.63 84.56
C LEU A 15 -21.58 -8.24 83.18
N THR A 16 -21.48 -6.97 82.79
CA THR A 16 -21.89 -6.52 81.46
C THR A 16 -20.89 -7.08 80.45
N LYS A 17 -21.32 -8.06 79.66
CA LYS A 17 -20.54 -8.64 78.56
C LYS A 17 -20.13 -7.53 77.58
N PRO A 18 -18.90 -7.54 77.03
CA PRO A 18 -18.55 -6.60 75.96
C PRO A 18 -19.45 -6.88 74.76
N ALA A 19 -20.14 -5.84 74.29
CA ALA A 19 -20.83 -5.89 73.00
C ALA A 19 -19.80 -6.22 71.93
N ARG A 20 -19.98 -7.37 71.27
CA ARG A 20 -19.34 -7.61 69.98
C ARG A 20 -20.02 -6.66 68.99
N ASP A 21 -19.33 -5.59 68.63
CA ASP A 21 -19.64 -4.85 67.40
C ASP A 21 -19.32 -5.79 66.22
N GLU A 22 -20.30 -6.61 65.83
CA GLU A 22 -20.29 -7.19 64.50
C GLU A 22 -20.46 -6.04 63.50
N PRO A 23 -19.59 -5.90 62.47
CA PRO A 23 -19.77 -4.87 61.47
C PRO A 23 -21.12 -5.09 60.81
N ALA A 24 -22.03 -4.11 60.93
CA ALA A 24 -23.34 -4.14 60.31
C ALA A 24 -23.19 -4.60 58.85
N GLY A 25 -23.71 -5.80 58.56
CA GLY A 25 -23.69 -6.35 57.21
C GLY A 25 -24.31 -5.35 56.25
N ARG A 26 -23.61 -5.06 55.14
CA ARG A 26 -24.10 -4.13 54.11
C ARG A 26 -25.52 -4.52 53.69
N ASP A 27 -26.38 -3.52 53.49
CA ASP A 27 -27.76 -3.73 53.08
C ASP A 27 -27.78 -4.60 51.80
N PRO A 28 -28.45 -5.77 51.82
CA PRO A 28 -28.59 -6.63 50.65
C PRO A 28 -29.13 -5.92 49.40
N LEU A 29 -29.89 -4.82 49.56
CA LEU A 29 -30.40 -4.02 48.46
C LEU A 29 -29.30 -3.19 47.79
N ASP A 30 -28.36 -2.65 48.55
CA ASP A 30 -27.22 -1.88 48.04
C ASP A 30 -26.27 -2.77 47.25
N ILE A 31 -26.00 -3.99 47.75
CA ILE A 31 -25.18 -4.98 47.04
C ILE A 31 -25.81 -5.36 45.69
N ARG A 32 -27.14 -5.54 45.65
CA ARG A 32 -27.86 -5.85 44.39
C ARG A 32 -27.80 -4.69 43.40
N LYS A 33 -27.88 -3.45 43.88
CA LYS A 33 -27.77 -2.25 43.06
C LYS A 33 -26.36 -2.08 42.49
N GLU A 34 -25.33 -2.30 43.30
CA GLU A 34 -23.93 -2.30 42.87
C GLU A 34 -23.65 -3.38 41.83
N MET A 35 -24.12 -4.61 42.05
CA MET A 35 -23.98 -5.70 41.07
C MET A 35 -24.69 -5.41 39.76
N ARG A 36 -25.86 -4.75 39.80
CA ARG A 36 -26.55 -4.29 38.59
C ARG A 36 -25.75 -3.23 37.86
N ASN A 37 -25.23 -2.23 38.57
CA ASN A 37 -24.40 -1.16 37.99
C ASN A 37 -23.08 -1.70 37.41
N ALA A 38 -22.47 -2.67 38.08
CA ALA A 38 -21.25 -3.33 37.61
C ALA A 38 -21.51 -4.08 36.30
N ARG A 39 -22.63 -4.81 36.19
CA ARG A 39 -23.03 -5.48 34.94
C ARG A 39 -23.27 -4.49 33.80
N THR A 40 -24.00 -3.40 34.05
CA THR A 40 -24.26 -2.40 33.01
C THR A 40 -22.98 -1.69 32.55
N ASN A 41 -22.06 -1.41 33.48
CA ASN A 41 -20.77 -0.81 33.15
C ASN A 41 -19.90 -1.76 32.33
N LEU A 42 -19.92 -3.05 32.67
CA LEU A 42 -19.20 -4.09 31.93
C LEU A 42 -19.73 -4.20 30.50
N GLU A 43 -21.06 -4.31 30.32
CA GLU A 43 -21.68 -4.33 28.98
C GLU A 43 -21.35 -3.08 28.14
N LEU A 44 -21.35 -1.89 28.77
CA LEU A 44 -20.96 -0.66 28.10
C LEU A 44 -19.47 -0.65 27.72
N SER A 45 -18.60 -1.17 28.57
CA SER A 45 -17.17 -1.28 28.30
C SER A 45 -16.87 -2.25 27.17
N GLU A 46 -17.53 -3.41 27.14
CA GLU A 46 -17.41 -4.41 26.07
C GLU A 46 -17.87 -3.85 24.72
N LYS A 47 -19.00 -3.13 24.70
CA LYS A 47 -19.49 -2.43 23.51
C LYS A 47 -18.46 -1.40 23.00
N ARG A 48 -17.82 -0.66 23.91
CA ARG A 48 -16.79 0.33 23.56
C ARG A 48 -15.52 -0.33 23.02
N LEU A 49 -15.07 -1.43 23.61
CA LEU A 49 -13.92 -2.21 23.14
C LEU A 49 -14.17 -2.75 21.74
N LYS A 50 -15.32 -3.41 21.51
CA LYS A 50 -15.68 -3.94 20.19
C LYS A 50 -15.78 -2.84 19.13
N ALA A 51 -16.31 -1.67 19.48
CA ALA A 51 -16.35 -0.53 18.57
C ALA A 51 -14.94 0.04 18.30
N ALA A 52 -14.04 0.06 19.28
CA ALA A 52 -12.65 0.48 19.11
C ALA A 52 -11.87 -0.50 18.23
N GLU A 53 -12.03 -1.80 18.43
CA GLU A 53 -11.46 -2.86 17.59
C GLU A 53 -11.93 -2.75 16.14
N GLY A 54 -13.24 -2.53 15.92
CA GLY A 54 -13.79 -2.31 14.57
C GLY A 54 -13.19 -1.10 13.86
N ARG A 55 -13.02 0.03 14.57
CA ARG A 55 -12.36 1.22 14.04
C ARG A 55 -10.89 0.96 13.72
N TRP A 56 -10.17 0.28 14.61
CA TRP A 56 -8.77 -0.06 14.42
C TRP A 56 -8.58 -0.97 13.19
N ASN A 57 -9.36 -2.05 13.09
CA ASN A 57 -9.29 -2.98 11.95
C ASN A 57 -9.59 -2.29 10.61
N THR A 58 -10.53 -1.34 10.60
CA THR A 58 -10.82 -0.54 9.40
C THR A 58 -9.62 0.33 9.02
N LYS A 59 -8.96 0.94 10.01
CA LYS A 59 -7.76 1.77 9.80
C LYS A 59 -6.59 0.94 9.28
N VAL A 60 -6.34 -0.23 9.87
CA VAL A 60 -5.29 -1.17 9.42
C VAL A 60 -5.54 -1.61 7.97
N ARG A 61 -6.75 -2.03 7.63
CA ARG A 61 -7.10 -2.36 6.23
C ARG A 61 -6.90 -1.18 5.27
N GLY A 62 -7.16 0.04 5.74
CA GLY A 62 -6.89 1.27 4.96
C GLY A 62 -5.40 1.42 4.66
N TYR A 63 -4.54 1.25 5.67
CA TYR A 63 -3.09 1.29 5.50
C TYR A 63 -2.56 0.16 4.62
N ASP A 64 -3.07 -1.06 4.77
CA ASP A 64 -2.65 -2.20 3.94
C ASP A 64 -2.99 -1.96 2.46
N LYS A 65 -4.17 -1.38 2.17
CA LYS A 65 -4.53 -0.98 0.81
C LYS A 65 -3.59 0.09 0.25
N GLN A 66 -3.31 1.14 1.03
CA GLN A 66 -2.38 2.19 0.60
C GLN A 66 -0.97 1.65 0.39
N ARG A 67 -0.53 0.73 1.26
CA ARG A 67 0.76 0.04 1.13
C ARG A 67 0.81 -0.84 -0.11
N ALA A 68 -0.27 -1.55 -0.44
CA ALA A 68 -0.36 -2.37 -1.65
C ALA A 68 -0.31 -1.50 -2.92
N ILE A 69 -1.05 -0.39 -2.95
CA ILE A 69 -1.01 0.59 -4.06
C ILE A 69 0.39 1.16 -4.20
N HIS A 70 0.98 1.66 -3.12
CA HIS A 70 2.33 2.20 -3.13
C HIS A 70 3.38 1.16 -3.52
N LYS A 71 3.23 -0.11 -3.12
CA LYS A 71 4.13 -1.20 -3.55
C LYS A 71 4.02 -1.43 -5.06
N ALA A 72 2.80 -1.44 -5.61
CA ALA A 72 2.58 -1.59 -7.04
C ALA A 72 3.14 -0.39 -7.83
N ASP A 73 2.95 0.83 -7.33
CA ASP A 73 3.49 2.04 -7.95
C ASP A 73 5.03 2.02 -7.90
N VAL A 74 5.62 1.65 -6.76
CA VAL A 74 7.08 1.57 -6.61
C VAL A 74 7.70 0.47 -7.48
N SER A 75 7.06 -0.70 -7.62
CA SER A 75 7.59 -1.76 -8.51
C SER A 75 7.56 -1.37 -9.98
N THR A 76 6.68 -0.43 -10.37
CA THR A 76 6.65 0.12 -11.73
C THR A 76 7.58 1.31 -11.95
N MET A 77 8.00 2.01 -10.89
CA MET A 77 8.71 3.29 -10.99
C MET A 77 10.17 3.28 -10.50
N ARG A 78 10.58 2.34 -9.62
CA ARG A 78 11.94 2.31 -9.06
C ARG A 78 12.72 1.08 -9.49
N PRO A 79 14.00 1.22 -9.89
CA PRO A 79 14.88 0.07 -9.94
C PRO A 79 15.13 -0.34 -8.50
N THR A 80 14.75 -1.55 -8.12
CA THR A 80 15.46 -2.19 -7.01
C THR A 80 16.93 -2.27 -7.44
N VAL A 81 17.80 -1.66 -6.63
CA VAL A 81 19.25 -1.66 -6.81
C VAL A 81 19.78 -3.11 -6.85
N ASP A 82 19.00 -4.04 -6.32
CA ASP A 82 19.13 -5.47 -6.49
C ASP A 82 18.29 -5.97 -7.67
N VAL A 83 18.96 -6.26 -8.78
CA VAL A 83 18.40 -7.04 -9.91
C VAL A 83 17.89 -8.41 -9.43
N SER A 84 18.38 -8.89 -8.27
CA SER A 84 17.98 -10.12 -7.58
C SER A 84 16.60 -10.04 -6.90
N GLN A 85 16.05 -8.84 -6.66
CA GLN A 85 14.77 -8.62 -5.97
C GLN A 85 13.68 -8.01 -6.86
N ASN A 86 13.89 -7.90 -8.18
CA ASN A 86 12.77 -7.61 -9.08
C ASN A 86 11.74 -8.73 -8.94
N ASP A 87 10.48 -8.38 -8.66
CA ASP A 87 9.35 -9.31 -8.75
C ASP A 87 9.50 -10.12 -10.05
N ASP A 88 9.50 -11.45 -9.95
CA ASP A 88 9.80 -12.42 -11.02
C ASP A 88 9.11 -12.11 -12.36
N GLU A 89 7.99 -11.40 -12.30
CA GLU A 89 7.13 -11.05 -13.44
C GLU A 89 7.76 -10.04 -14.42
N THR A 90 8.60 -9.11 -13.96
CA THR A 90 9.13 -8.03 -14.82
C THR A 90 10.58 -8.23 -15.27
N ARG A 91 11.26 -9.26 -14.74
CA ARG A 91 12.67 -9.55 -15.03
C ARG A 91 12.96 -9.72 -16.52
N TRP A 92 12.01 -10.32 -17.24
CA TRP A 92 12.13 -10.70 -18.65
C TRP A 92 11.58 -9.64 -19.62
N MET A 93 11.02 -8.55 -19.09
CA MET A 93 10.37 -7.53 -19.92
C MET A 93 11.41 -6.58 -20.51
N PRO A 94 11.24 -6.15 -21.79
CA PRO A 94 12.10 -5.13 -22.38
C PRO A 94 12.04 -3.83 -21.59
N ARG A 95 13.15 -3.09 -21.57
CA ARG A 95 13.25 -1.79 -20.87
C ARG A 95 13.81 -0.73 -21.80
N LEU A 96 13.22 0.45 -21.74
CA LEU A 96 13.81 1.67 -22.31
C LEU A 96 14.60 2.36 -21.21
N VAL A 97 15.82 2.78 -21.51
CA VAL A 97 16.68 3.54 -20.61
C VAL A 97 16.94 4.90 -21.23
N ARG A 98 16.68 5.96 -20.47
CA ARG A 98 16.98 7.33 -20.86
C ARG A 98 18.50 7.53 -20.77
N LEU A 99 19.10 7.91 -21.90
CA LEU A 99 20.54 8.17 -22.01
C LEU A 99 20.91 9.65 -21.88
N HIS A 100 19.92 10.54 -21.74
CA HIS A 100 20.16 11.96 -21.63
C HIS A 100 20.85 12.30 -20.30
N GLU A 101 21.95 13.06 -20.35
CA GLU A 101 22.82 13.34 -19.20
C GLU A 101 22.25 14.41 -18.25
N ASP A 102 21.40 15.30 -18.75
CA ASP A 102 20.84 16.39 -17.95
C ASP A 102 19.92 15.88 -16.82
N PRO A 103 20.31 16.07 -15.54
CA PRO A 103 19.52 15.64 -14.39
C PRO A 103 18.27 16.50 -14.17
N SER A 104 18.19 17.68 -14.80
CA SER A 104 17.06 18.61 -14.67
C SER A 104 15.88 18.25 -15.59
N LEU A 105 16.10 17.39 -16.60
CA LEU A 105 15.03 16.91 -17.46
C LEU A 105 14.10 15.97 -16.69
N THR A 106 12.89 16.43 -16.46
CA THR A 106 11.83 15.68 -15.78
C THR A 106 11.49 14.37 -16.50
N GLY A 107 11.19 13.32 -15.73
CA GLY A 107 10.73 12.01 -16.22
C GLY A 107 11.56 10.82 -15.73
N SER A 108 11.13 9.61 -16.08
CA SER A 108 11.73 8.37 -15.58
C SER A 108 13.08 8.07 -16.25
N ILE A 109 14.06 7.60 -15.46
CA ILE A 109 15.38 7.16 -15.94
C ILE A 109 15.25 5.88 -16.79
N TRP A 110 14.29 5.02 -16.46
CA TRP A 110 13.97 3.84 -17.26
C TRP A 110 12.46 3.59 -17.24
N HIS A 111 12.00 2.81 -18.22
CA HIS A 111 10.61 2.42 -18.37
C HIS A 111 10.52 0.94 -18.78
N VAL A 112 9.82 0.12 -17.99
CA VAL A 112 9.52 -1.27 -18.37
C VAL A 112 8.42 -1.25 -19.41
N MET A 113 8.70 -1.88 -20.54
CA MET A 113 7.75 -2.00 -21.63
C MET A 113 6.85 -3.19 -21.42
N ARG A 114 5.56 -2.91 -21.13
CA ARG A 114 4.56 -3.97 -20.99
C ARG A 114 4.09 -4.47 -22.35
N THR A 115 3.58 -5.71 -22.38
CA THR A 115 2.91 -6.26 -23.56
C THR A 115 1.79 -5.31 -24.00
N GLY A 116 1.73 -5.01 -25.30
CA GLY A 116 0.80 -4.04 -25.86
C GLY A 116 1.53 -2.85 -26.49
N THR A 117 0.91 -1.70 -26.47
CA THR A 117 1.39 -0.48 -27.14
C THR A 117 1.71 0.58 -26.11
N THR A 118 2.98 0.97 -26.02
CA THR A 118 3.41 2.11 -25.21
C THR A 118 3.55 3.34 -26.10
N ARG A 119 2.88 4.43 -25.73
CA ARG A 119 2.91 5.71 -26.47
C ARG A 119 3.98 6.64 -25.92
N ILE A 120 4.77 7.22 -26.82
CA ILE A 120 5.87 8.13 -26.52
C ILE A 120 5.63 9.49 -27.19
N GLY A 121 5.73 10.58 -26.42
CA GLY A 121 5.53 11.93 -26.93
C GLY A 121 5.43 12.97 -25.82
N ALA A 122 5.08 14.21 -26.18
CA ALA A 122 4.91 15.33 -25.24
C ALA A 122 3.47 15.45 -24.68
N GLY A 123 2.54 14.66 -25.20
CA GLY A 123 1.12 14.68 -24.83
C GLY A 123 0.86 14.07 -23.45
N ASN A 124 -0.23 14.48 -22.82
CA ASN A 124 -0.64 13.95 -21.50
C ASN A 124 -1.19 12.53 -21.58
N GLU A 125 -1.62 12.11 -22.76
CA GLU A 125 -2.07 10.77 -23.11
C GLU A 125 -0.92 9.78 -23.36
N CYS A 126 0.34 10.25 -23.34
CA CYS A 126 1.50 9.39 -23.51
C CYS A 126 1.92 8.74 -22.19
N GLU A 127 2.19 7.43 -22.25
CA GLU A 127 2.74 6.67 -21.12
C GLU A 127 4.17 7.11 -20.80
N LEU A 128 4.99 7.28 -21.85
CA LEU A 128 6.35 7.80 -21.72
C LEU A 128 6.40 9.23 -22.26
N ARG A 129 6.36 10.19 -21.33
CA ARG A 129 6.45 11.61 -21.69
C ARG A 129 7.88 12.03 -21.93
N VAL A 130 8.12 12.60 -23.11
CA VAL A 130 9.40 13.15 -23.54
C VAL A 130 9.19 14.59 -23.95
N TRP A 131 10.02 15.46 -23.39
CA TRP A 131 10.01 16.89 -23.69
C TRP A 131 11.22 17.22 -24.54
N GLY A 132 11.03 18.06 -25.56
CA GLY A 132 12.09 18.47 -26.45
C GLY A 132 11.53 19.25 -27.64
N LEU A 133 12.36 20.09 -28.23
CA LEU A 133 11.98 20.81 -29.45
C LEU A 133 11.69 19.80 -30.57
N GLY A 134 10.53 19.94 -31.22
CA GLY A 134 10.12 19.06 -32.32
C GLY A 134 9.50 17.73 -31.89
N VAL A 135 9.47 17.40 -30.60
CA VAL A 135 8.71 16.26 -30.09
C VAL A 135 7.21 16.57 -30.22
N LYS A 136 6.44 15.61 -30.72
CA LYS A 136 5.00 15.77 -30.98
C LYS A 136 4.19 15.25 -29.79
N ALA A 137 2.92 15.64 -29.69
CA ALA A 137 2.01 15.18 -28.63
C ALA A 137 1.98 13.64 -28.57
N SER A 138 1.78 12.98 -29.72
CA SER A 138 1.98 11.55 -29.93
C SER A 138 3.06 11.37 -31.01
N HIS A 139 4.30 11.11 -30.60
CA HIS A 139 5.44 11.11 -31.52
C HIS A 139 5.72 9.74 -32.12
N CYS A 140 5.75 8.69 -31.29
CA CYS A 140 5.84 7.31 -31.74
C CYS A 140 5.20 6.36 -30.75
N THR A 141 5.06 5.11 -31.17
CA THR A 141 4.62 4.03 -30.29
C THR A 141 5.58 2.88 -30.36
N VAL A 142 5.72 2.14 -29.27
CA VAL A 142 6.48 0.89 -29.23
C VAL A 142 5.53 -0.23 -28.89
N ASN A 143 5.38 -1.15 -29.83
CA ASN A 143 4.52 -2.32 -29.73
C ASN A 143 5.36 -3.50 -29.23
N VAL A 144 5.06 -3.99 -28.03
CA VAL A 144 5.76 -5.12 -27.43
C VAL A 144 4.86 -6.34 -27.41
N ARG A 145 5.40 -7.46 -27.86
CA ARG A 145 4.81 -8.78 -27.76
C ARG A 145 5.73 -9.66 -26.93
N VAL A 146 5.28 -9.99 -25.72
CA VAL A 146 5.92 -11.00 -24.86
C VAL A 146 5.09 -12.27 -25.01
N ALA A 147 5.69 -13.35 -25.50
CA ALA A 147 5.05 -14.67 -25.48
C ALA A 147 5.00 -15.16 -24.02
N PRO A 148 3.90 -15.78 -23.56
CA PRO A 148 3.89 -16.46 -22.27
C PRO A 148 5.02 -17.49 -22.25
N LEU A 149 5.78 -17.53 -21.16
CA LEU A 149 6.78 -18.57 -20.93
C LEU A 149 6.03 -19.91 -20.82
N ASP A 150 5.89 -20.62 -21.93
CA ASP A 150 5.47 -22.01 -21.88
C ASP A 150 6.58 -22.77 -21.15
N ARG A 151 6.31 -23.24 -19.93
CA ARG A 151 7.28 -23.98 -19.11
C ARG A 151 7.60 -25.37 -19.68
N SER A 152 7.17 -25.65 -20.90
CA SER A 152 7.24 -26.95 -21.54
C SER A 152 7.98 -26.81 -22.87
N LEU A 153 9.06 -27.58 -22.96
CA LEU A 153 9.83 -27.98 -24.15
C LEU A 153 11.00 -27.08 -24.56
N ASP A 154 12.19 -27.60 -24.26
CA ASP A 154 13.38 -27.58 -25.12
C ASP A 154 13.89 -26.21 -25.55
N GLY A 155 14.29 -25.37 -24.58
CA GLY A 155 15.29 -24.31 -24.81
C GLY A 155 14.97 -23.27 -25.89
N ALA A 156 13.76 -23.26 -26.44
CA ALA A 156 13.32 -22.34 -27.46
C ALA A 156 13.02 -21.00 -26.78
N ALA A 157 14.02 -20.12 -26.82
CA ALA A 157 13.99 -18.79 -26.24
C ALA A 157 12.65 -18.09 -26.49
N VAL A 158 12.04 -17.60 -25.40
CA VAL A 158 10.90 -16.68 -25.44
C VAL A 158 11.23 -15.55 -26.40
N ARG A 159 10.57 -15.51 -27.55
CA ARG A 159 10.84 -14.49 -28.57
C ARG A 159 10.05 -13.23 -28.22
N ASN A 160 10.55 -12.48 -27.25
CA ASN A 160 10.09 -11.12 -27.01
C ASN A 160 10.43 -10.29 -28.25
N SER A 161 9.42 -9.67 -28.85
CA SER A 161 9.62 -8.70 -29.92
C SER A 161 9.09 -7.34 -29.51
N ALA A 162 9.85 -6.31 -29.86
CA ALA A 162 9.46 -4.92 -29.69
C ALA A 162 9.59 -4.23 -31.04
N ARG A 163 8.64 -3.38 -31.40
CA ARG A 163 8.64 -2.68 -32.69
C ARG A 163 8.26 -1.22 -32.49
N VAL A 164 9.11 -0.32 -32.98
CA VAL A 164 8.81 1.11 -33.01
C VAL A 164 7.98 1.41 -34.24
N VAL A 165 6.87 2.12 -34.07
CA VAL A 165 6.01 2.60 -35.14
C VAL A 165 5.88 4.11 -35.02
N VAL A 166 6.03 4.81 -36.15
CA VAL A 166 5.84 6.27 -36.24
C VAL A 166 4.51 6.52 -36.94
N PRO A 167 3.47 7.01 -36.23
CA PRO A 167 2.12 7.14 -36.80
C PRO A 167 2.05 8.10 -37.98
N ASN A 168 2.87 9.16 -37.96
CA ASN A 168 2.92 10.17 -39.02
C ASN A 168 4.38 10.52 -39.35
N LEU A 169 4.89 9.87 -40.40
CA LEU A 169 6.27 10.03 -40.90
C LEU A 169 6.58 11.44 -41.41
N GLY A 170 5.56 12.21 -41.79
CA GLY A 170 5.71 13.60 -42.23
C GLY A 170 5.92 14.58 -41.08
N GLU A 171 5.46 14.25 -39.88
CA GLU A 171 5.45 15.18 -38.74
C GLU A 171 6.45 14.81 -37.64
N ALA A 172 6.74 13.53 -37.46
CA ALA A 172 7.62 13.00 -36.42
C ALA A 172 8.81 12.28 -37.04
N ALA A 173 10.00 12.48 -36.47
CA ALA A 173 11.21 11.79 -36.89
C ALA A 173 11.77 10.96 -35.74
N VAL A 174 11.82 9.65 -35.95
CA VAL A 174 12.45 8.71 -35.02
C VAL A 174 13.64 8.07 -35.73
N PHE A 175 14.75 7.97 -35.02
CA PHE A 175 15.95 7.32 -35.50
C PHE A 175 16.25 6.10 -34.63
N ILE A 176 16.62 4.99 -35.25
CA ILE A 176 17.09 3.79 -34.57
C ILE A 176 18.53 3.55 -35.00
N ASN A 177 19.45 3.57 -34.03
CA ASN A 177 20.90 3.47 -34.28
C ASN A 177 21.42 4.50 -35.30
N GLY A 178 20.77 5.66 -35.40
CA GLY A 178 21.11 6.74 -36.33
C GLY A 178 20.38 6.69 -37.68
N GLU A 179 19.67 5.61 -37.99
CA GLU A 179 18.88 5.50 -39.22
C GLU A 179 17.45 5.98 -39.01
N LYS A 180 16.93 6.81 -39.93
CA LYS A 180 15.56 7.32 -39.85
C LYS A 180 14.56 6.21 -40.11
N VAL A 181 13.54 6.12 -39.26
CA VAL A 181 12.42 5.21 -39.46
C VAL A 181 11.47 5.83 -40.48
N ASP A 182 11.58 5.39 -41.73
CA ASP A 182 10.72 5.84 -42.83
C ASP A 182 9.64 4.80 -43.23
N GLN A 183 9.63 3.64 -42.57
CA GLN A 183 8.70 2.56 -42.89
C GLN A 183 7.38 2.72 -42.10
N PRO A 184 6.22 2.68 -42.76
CA PRO A 184 4.92 2.86 -42.07
C PRO A 184 4.62 1.71 -41.10
N ASN A 185 5.13 0.52 -41.39
CA ASN A 185 4.97 -0.65 -40.52
C ASN A 185 5.93 -0.63 -39.32
N GLY A 186 6.81 0.36 -39.22
CA GLY A 186 7.80 0.46 -38.17
C GLY A 186 8.97 -0.53 -38.29
N VAL A 187 9.90 -0.44 -37.35
CA VAL A 187 11.15 -1.21 -37.30
C VAL A 187 11.19 -2.05 -36.03
N GLU A 188 11.61 -3.31 -36.15
CA GLU A 188 11.79 -4.21 -35.02
C GLU A 188 13.07 -3.85 -34.25
N LEU A 189 12.97 -3.85 -32.93
CA LEU A 189 14.04 -3.52 -32.01
C LEU A 189 14.75 -4.77 -31.52
N SER A 190 16.06 -4.66 -31.43
CA SER A 190 16.96 -5.60 -30.80
C SER A 190 17.52 -5.04 -29.49
N HIS A 191 18.08 -5.93 -28.66
CA HIS A 191 18.75 -5.49 -27.43
C HIS A 191 19.92 -4.55 -27.76
N GLY A 192 19.96 -3.40 -27.09
CA GLY A 192 21.01 -2.40 -27.26
C GLY A 192 20.71 -1.32 -28.30
N ASP A 193 19.60 -1.43 -29.03
CA ASP A 193 19.19 -0.42 -30.00
C ASP A 193 18.95 0.94 -29.33
N ARG A 194 19.43 1.99 -29.99
CA ARG A 194 19.32 3.38 -29.55
C ARG A 194 18.19 4.06 -30.29
N ILE A 195 17.19 4.52 -29.54
CA ILE A 195 16.04 5.23 -30.10
C ILE A 195 16.23 6.73 -29.82
N CYS A 196 16.26 7.53 -30.88
CA CYS A 196 16.29 8.98 -30.80
C CYS A 196 14.97 9.55 -31.33
N VAL A 197 14.34 10.41 -30.53
CA VAL A 197 13.09 11.11 -30.85
C VAL A 197 13.47 12.56 -31.16
N TRP A 198 13.17 13.04 -32.38
CA TRP A 198 13.67 14.34 -32.84
C TRP A 198 12.68 15.09 -33.73
N LEU A 199 13.01 16.35 -34.05
CA LEU A 199 12.32 17.14 -35.06
C LEU A 199 12.50 16.50 -36.44
N ASN A 200 11.42 16.37 -37.21
CA ASN A 200 11.51 16.13 -38.64
C ASN A 200 11.91 17.45 -39.34
N SER A 201 13.20 17.66 -39.59
CA SER A 201 13.66 18.69 -40.51
C SER A 201 13.36 18.20 -41.93
N GLY A 202 12.27 18.69 -42.52
CA GLY A 202 11.92 18.41 -43.91
C GLY A 202 12.99 18.88 -44.89
#